data_AF-A0A804LPH0-F1
#
_entry.id   AF-A0A804LPH0-F1
#
_cell.length_a   1.000
_cell.length_b   1.000
_cell.length_c   1.000
_cell.angle_alpha   90.00
_cell.angle_beta   90.00
_cell.angle_gamma   90.00
#
_symmetry.space_group_name_H-M   'P 1'
#
loop_
_entity.id
_entity.type
_entity.pdbx_description
1 polymer ?
#
loop_
_entity_poly.entity_id
_entity_poly.type
_entity_poly.pdbx_seq_one_letter_code
_entity_poly.pdbx_strand_id
1 'polypeptide(L)'
;MDSRPKLFGIQKQVLALYRGFLRTARLKAPEERRRIESVILAEFRDNARSVDRRNFVHIEYLLRRGKKQLEQLKNPDITRLATLVVKNEQEKKEDKSDKTEDEKRFLP
;
A
#
# COMPACT_ATOMS: atom_id res chain seq x y z
N MET A 1 -31.14 -7.10 -10.86
CA MET A 1 -30.34 -5.98 -11.38
C MET A 1 -29.31 -5.64 -10.32
N ASP A 2 -28.08 -6.10 -10.46
CA ASP A 2 -27.01 -5.74 -9.53
C ASP A 2 -26.75 -4.24 -9.64
N SER A 3 -27.31 -3.50 -8.69
CA SER A 3 -27.07 -2.07 -8.53
C SER A 3 -25.58 -1.87 -8.28
N ARG A 4 -24.81 -1.63 -9.35
CA ARG A 4 -23.39 -1.27 -9.28
C ARG A 4 -23.27 -0.17 -8.21
N PRO A 5 -22.52 -0.39 -7.11
CA PRO A 5 -22.46 0.57 -6.03
C PRO A 5 -22.04 1.92 -6.59
N LYS A 6 -22.86 2.95 -6.34
CA LYS A 6 -22.58 4.32 -6.81
C LYS A 6 -21.33 4.80 -6.09
N LEU A 7 -20.20 4.77 -6.79
CA LEU A 7 -18.92 5.16 -6.22
C LEU A 7 -18.90 6.68 -5.97
N PHE A 8 -18.67 7.09 -4.73
CA PHE A 8 -18.60 8.49 -4.31
C PHE A 8 -17.26 9.11 -4.75
N GLY A 9 -17.19 10.44 -4.85
CA GLY A 9 -16.10 11.17 -5.53
C GLY A 9 -14.70 10.67 -5.19
N ILE A 10 -14.40 10.48 -3.90
CA ILE A 10 -13.08 10.00 -3.44
C ILE A 10 -12.76 8.57 -3.93
N GLN A 11 -13.75 7.67 -3.96
CA GLN A 11 -13.56 6.30 -4.44
C GLN A 11 -13.21 6.29 -5.92
N LYS A 12 -13.85 7.17 -6.71
CA LYS A 12 -13.50 7.36 -8.13
C LYS A 12 -12.07 7.86 -8.29
N GLN A 13 -11.62 8.77 -7.42
CA GLN A 13 -10.25 9.27 -7.43
C GLN A 13 -9.24 8.17 -7.09
N VAL A 14 -9.51 7.33 -6.08
CA VAL A 14 -8.65 6.18 -5.73
C VAL A 14 -8.53 5.21 -6.89
N LEU A 15 -9.65 4.85 -7.53
CA LEU A 15 -9.62 3.98 -8.70
C LEU A 15 -8.91 4.62 -9.90
N ALA A 16 -9.07 5.93 -10.10
CA ALA A 16 -8.37 6.64 -11.16
C ALA A 16 -6.84 6.63 -10.93
N LEU A 17 -6.41 6.81 -9.69
CA LEU A 17 -5.00 6.74 -9.30
C LEU A 17 -4.43 5.33 -9.54
N TYR A 18 -5.12 4.29 -9.07
CA TYR A 18 -4.73 2.89 -9.29
C TYR A 18 -4.56 2.57 -10.78
N ARG A 19 -5.55 2.93 -11.61
CA ARG A 19 -5.46 2.76 -13.07
C ARG A 19 -4.35 3.59 -13.69
N GLY A 20 -4.08 4.79 -13.16
CA GLY A 20 -2.96 5.63 -13.59
C GLY A 20 -1.64 4.90 -13.46
N PHE A 21 -1.38 4.32 -12.30
CA PHE A 21 -0.19 3.51 -12.05
C PHE A 21 -0.04 2.33 -13.01
N LEU A 22 -1.10 1.53 -13.20
CA LEU A 22 -1.07 0.40 -14.13
C LEU A 22 -0.81 0.84 -15.59
N ARG A 23 -1.37 1.98 -16.01
CA ARG A 23 -1.10 2.52 -17.36
C ARG A 23 0.35 2.95 -17.50
N THR A 24 0.92 3.64 -16.52
CA THR A 24 2.34 4.04 -16.54
C THR A 24 3.25 2.81 -16.50
N ALA A 25 2.92 1.78 -15.71
CA ALA A 25 3.66 0.52 -15.66
C ALA A 25 3.73 -0.17 -17.03
N ARG A 26 2.65 -0.13 -17.82
CA ARG A 26 2.60 -0.70 -19.17
C ARG A 26 3.55 -0.03 -20.17
N LEU A 27 3.97 1.22 -19.92
CA LEU A 27 4.94 1.94 -20.75
C LEU A 27 6.40 1.56 -20.44
N LYS A 28 6.66 0.87 -19.34
CA LYS A 28 7.99 0.43 -18.92
C LYS A 28 8.29 -0.98 -19.45
N ALA A 29 9.57 -1.39 -19.40
CA ALA A 29 9.99 -2.73 -19.82
C ALA A 29 9.23 -3.85 -19.05
N PRO A 30 9.02 -5.04 -19.65
CA PRO A 30 8.17 -6.09 -19.05
C PRO A 30 8.58 -6.53 -17.64
N GLU A 31 9.88 -6.57 -17.35
CA GLU A 31 10.40 -6.91 -16.02
C GLU A 31 10.08 -5.83 -14.99
N GLU A 32 10.31 -4.57 -15.33
CA GLU A 32 10.04 -3.43 -14.46
C GLU A 32 8.54 -3.26 -14.25
N ARG A 33 7.73 -3.49 -15.29
CA ARG A 33 6.27 -3.51 -15.19
C ARG A 33 5.80 -4.49 -14.11
N ARG A 34 6.29 -5.73 -14.10
CA ARG A 34 5.90 -6.74 -13.10
C ARG A 34 6.28 -6.30 -11.67
N ARG A 35 7.48 -5.74 -11.50
CA ARG A 35 7.94 -5.20 -10.21
C ARG A 35 7.03 -4.07 -9.73
N ILE A 36 6.79 -3.08 -10.60
CA ILE A 36 5.90 -1.95 -10.35
C ILE A 36 4.49 -2.43 -9.97
N GLU A 37 3.87 -3.28 -10.80
CA GLU A 37 2.52 -3.80 -10.56
C GLU A 37 2.42 -4.55 -9.23
N SER A 38 3.40 -5.38 -8.89
CA SER A 38 3.43 -6.10 -7.61
C SER A 38 3.47 -5.13 -6.41
N VAL A 39 4.28 -4.07 -6.49
CA VAL A 39 4.39 -3.06 -5.41
C VAL A 39 3.08 -2.29 -5.27
N ILE A 40 2.51 -1.81 -6.38
CA ILE A 40 1.24 -1.09 -6.38
C ILE A 40 0.11 -1.95 -5.84
N LEU A 41 0.01 -3.22 -6.26
CA LEU A 41 -1.00 -4.15 -5.79
C LEU A 41 -0.89 -4.36 -4.27
N ALA A 42 0.33 -4.57 -3.77
CA ALA A 42 0.57 -4.75 -2.35
C ALA A 42 0.17 -3.50 -1.55
N GLU A 43 0.58 -2.30 -1.98
CA GLU A 43 0.29 -1.05 -1.28
C GLU A 43 -1.21 -0.71 -1.29
N PHE A 44 -1.89 -0.85 -2.43
CA PHE A 44 -3.33 -0.59 -2.50
C PHE A 44 -4.14 -1.60 -1.69
N ARG A 45 -3.74 -2.89 -1.69
CA ARG A 45 -4.38 -3.92 -0.88
C ARG A 45 -4.16 -3.68 0.60
N ASP A 46 -2.96 -3.27 0.99
CA ASP A 46 -2.64 -2.99 2.38
C ASP A 46 -3.43 -1.79 2.91
N ASN A 47 -3.41 -0.67 2.18
CA ASN A 47 -4.20 0.52 2.51
C ASN A 47 -5.70 0.22 2.56
N ALA A 48 -6.23 -0.63 1.67
CA ALA A 48 -7.64 -1.02 1.69
C ALA A 48 -8.04 -1.84 2.93
N ARG A 49 -7.08 -2.50 3.60
CA ARG A 49 -7.30 -3.25 4.84
C ARG A 49 -7.07 -2.41 6.08
N SER A 50 -6.04 -1.56 6.08
CA SER A 50 -5.59 -0.81 7.26
C SER A 50 -6.29 0.54 7.44
N VAL A 51 -6.80 1.15 6.36
CA VAL A 51 -7.41 2.49 6.40
C VAL A 51 -8.94 2.38 6.49
N ASP A 52 -9.53 2.97 7.52
CA ASP A 52 -10.98 3.09 7.63
C ASP A 52 -11.55 3.87 6.42
N ARG A 53 -12.58 3.31 5.80
CA ARG A 53 -13.34 3.91 4.70
C ARG A 53 -13.91 5.28 5.05
N ARG A 54 -14.11 5.60 6.33
CA ARG A 54 -14.59 6.90 6.84
C ARG A 54 -13.46 7.90 7.09
N ASN A 55 -12.19 7.48 7.09
CA ASN A 55 -11.05 8.36 7.32
C ASN A 55 -10.68 9.12 6.04
N PHE A 56 -11.52 10.08 5.66
CA PHE A 56 -11.34 10.87 4.44
C PHE A 56 -10.02 11.63 4.42
N VAL A 57 -9.58 12.16 5.57
CA VAL A 57 -8.31 12.92 5.69
C VAL A 57 -7.11 12.05 5.33
N HIS A 58 -7.06 10.81 5.85
CA HIS A 58 -5.98 9.89 5.54
C HIS A 58 -6.04 9.39 4.10
N ILE A 59 -7.24 9.09 3.58
CA ILE A 59 -7.42 8.70 2.17
C ILE A 59 -6.96 9.82 1.23
N GLU A 60 -7.26 11.08 1.55
CA GLU A 60 -6.80 12.23 0.78
C GLU A 60 -5.28 12.40 0.82
N TYR A 61 -4.66 12.20 2.00
CA TYR A 61 -3.21 12.20 2.12
C TYR A 61 -2.58 11.14 1.22
N LEU A 62 -3.08 9.90 1.26
CA LEU A 62 -2.61 8.81 0.41
C LEU A 62 -2.81 9.12 -1.08
N LEU A 63 -3.95 9.72 -1.45
CA LEU A 63 -4.20 10.15 -2.83
C LEU A 63 -3.21 11.21 -3.30
N ARG A 64 -2.90 12.22 -2.48
CA ARG A 64 -1.91 13.25 -2.82
C ARG A 64 -0.51 12.64 -2.96
N ARG A 65 -0.11 11.79 -2.01
CA ARG A 65 1.17 11.05 -2.02
C ARG A 65 1.28 10.18 -3.27
N GLY A 66 0.24 9.41 -3.58
CA GLY A 66 0.18 8.55 -4.75
C GLY A 66 0.21 9.30 -6.08
N LYS A 67 -0.46 10.46 -6.18
CA LYS A 67 -0.35 11.32 -7.39
C LYS A 67 1.08 11.78 -7.62
N LYS A 68 1.79 12.20 -6.57
CA LYS A 68 3.21 12.61 -6.67
C LYS A 68 4.08 11.45 -7.15
N GLN A 69 3.88 10.25 -6.62
CA GLN A 69 4.60 9.04 -7.07
C GLN A 69 4.28 8.69 -8.53
N LEU A 70 3.03 8.85 -8.95
CA LEU A 70 2.62 8.60 -10.33
C LEU A 70 3.31 9.57 -11.30
N GLU A 71 3.38 10.87 -10.97
CA GLU A 71 4.11 11.85 -11.79
C GLU A 71 5.61 11.53 -11.84
N GLN A 72 6.21 11.10 -10.73
CA GLN A 72 7.59 10.62 -10.72
C GLN A 72 7.79 9.41 -11.63
N LEU A 73 6.89 8.42 -11.57
CA LEU A 73 7.00 7.21 -12.39
C LEU A 73 6.86 7.49 -13.89
N LYS A 74 6.12 8.53 -14.28
CA LYS A 74 5.97 8.95 -15.69
C LYS A 74 7.27 9.49 -16.27
N ASN A 75 8.17 10.05 -15.45
CA ASN A 75 9.46 10.51 -15.93
C ASN A 75 10.27 9.31 -16.45
N PRO A 76 10.84 9.38 -17.67
CA PRO A 76 11.57 8.27 -18.27
C PRO A 76 12.81 7.88 -17.47
N ASP A 77 13.45 8.85 -16.83
CA ASP A 77 14.69 8.66 -16.06
C ASP A 77 14.49 7.88 -14.74
N ILE A 78 13.25 7.80 -14.27
CA ILE A 78 12.92 7.06 -13.04
C ILE A 78 12.49 5.65 -13.44
N THR A 79 13.46 4.74 -13.40
CA THR A 79 13.25 3.31 -13.67
C THR A 79 12.80 2.55 -12.43
N ARG A 80 13.09 3.03 -11.21
CA ARG A 80 12.75 2.35 -9.96
C ARG A 80 11.75 3.19 -9.17
N LEU A 81 10.63 2.59 -8.76
CA LEU A 81 9.84 3.14 -7.67
C LEU A 81 10.73 3.16 -6.43
N ALA A 82 11.22 4.34 -6.04
CA ALA A 82 11.96 4.50 -4.79
C ALA A 82 11.09 3.94 -3.68
N THR A 83 11.56 2.85 -3.07
CA THR A 83 10.81 1.99 -2.16
C THR A 83 10.09 2.83 -1.11
N LEU A 84 8.77 2.84 -1.18
CA LEU A 84 7.89 3.64 -0.34
C LEU A 84 7.70 3.01 1.03
N VAL A 85 8.81 2.69 1.69
CA VAL A 85 8.81 2.24 3.08
C VAL A 85 8.81 3.49 3.96
N VAL A 86 7.67 4.15 4.08
CA VAL A 86 7.39 4.90 5.31
C VAL A 86 6.68 3.90 6.22
N LYS A 87 7.47 3.08 6.90
CA LYS A 87 6.98 2.33 8.06
C LYS A 87 6.54 3.38 9.06
N ASN A 88 5.27 3.38 9.43
CA ASN A 88 4.82 4.11 10.62
C ASN A 88 5.60 3.54 11.82
N GLU A 89 6.46 4.34 12.44
CA GLU A 89 7.30 3.99 13.58
C GLU A 89 6.50 3.84 14.90
N GLN A 90 5.28 3.29 14.88
CA GLN A 90 4.42 3.25 16.07
C GLN A 90 4.06 1.86 16.63
N GLU A 91 4.61 0.76 16.11
CA GLU A 91 4.51 -0.56 16.77
C GLU A 91 5.90 -1.13 17.07
N LYS A 92 6.57 -0.51 18.06
CA LYS A 92 7.75 -1.06 18.73
C LYS A 92 7.61 -0.87 20.24
N LYS A 93 6.49 -1.33 20.80
CA LYS A 93 6.26 -1.50 22.24
C LYS A 93 5.20 -2.57 22.45
N GLU A 94 5.55 -3.83 22.27
CA GLU A 94 5.00 -4.86 23.15
C GLU A 94 6.17 -5.75 23.58
N ASP A 95 6.43 -5.60 24.86
CA ASP A 95 7.61 -6.05 25.56
C ASP A 95 7.67 -7.57 25.63
N LYS A 96 8.91 -8.03 25.75
CA LYS A 96 9.29 -9.37 26.14
C LYS A 96 8.45 -9.84 27.35
N SER A 97 7.51 -10.73 27.13
CA SER A 97 7.01 -11.59 28.19
C SER A 97 6.86 -13.01 27.64
N ASP A 98 7.35 -13.97 28.42
CA ASP A 98 7.18 -15.41 28.24
C ASP A 98 8.17 -16.12 27.32
N LYS A 99 9.45 -15.97 27.66
CA LYS A 99 10.36 -17.12 27.68
C LYS A 99 10.53 -17.50 29.14
N THR A 100 10.59 -18.81 29.43
CA THR A 100 10.91 -19.47 30.72
C THR A 100 9.73 -20.08 31.52
N GLU A 101 8.94 -20.97 30.94
CA GLU A 101 8.09 -21.91 31.73
C GLU A 101 8.34 -23.41 31.40
N ASP A 102 9.15 -23.74 30.38
CA ASP A 102 9.38 -25.14 29.95
C ASP A 102 10.53 -25.88 30.68
N GLU A 103 11.20 -25.28 31.66
CA GLU A 103 12.35 -25.90 32.35
C GLU A 103 12.09 -26.36 33.80
N LYS A 104 10.83 -26.37 34.27
CA LYS A 104 10.48 -26.83 35.65
C LYS A 104 9.58 -28.07 35.74
N ARG A 105 9.40 -28.81 34.64
CA ARG A 105 8.57 -30.05 34.62
C ARG A 105 9.38 -31.35 34.52
N PHE A 106 10.70 -31.31 34.63
CA PHE A 106 11.54 -32.51 34.64
C PHE A 106 12.18 -32.72 36.04
N LEU A 107 11.61 -33.70 36.75
CA LEU A 107 12.19 -34.58 37.79
C LEU A 107 12.18 -34.11 39.27
N PRO A 108 11.93 -35.03 40.23
CA PRO A 108 11.29 -36.35 40.15
C PRO A 108 9.77 -36.33 40.42
#